data_AF-A0A1B1UDV4-F1
#
_entry.id   AF-A0A1B1UDV4-F1
#
_cell.length_a   1.000
_cell.length_b   1.000
_cell.length_c   1.000
_cell.angle_alpha   90.00
_cell.angle_beta   90.00
_cell.angle_gamma   90.00
#
_symmetry.space_group_name_H-M   'P 1'
#
loop_
_entity.id
_entity.type
_entity.pdbx_description
1 polymer ?
#
loop_
_entity_poly.entity_id
_entity_poly.type
_entity_poly.pdbx_seq_one_letter_code
_entity_poly.pdbx_strand_id
1 'polypeptide(L)' 'MDTKQRPAASDTDVLIASIEEAQRILSIYASGYPRRDQDELLRMLEFILCEPAVNRAVQTLKARARLTVV' A
#
# COMPACT_ATOMS: atom_id res chain seq x y z
N MET A 1 0.51 -26.61 -21.16
CA MET A 1 0.60 -25.19 -20.74
C MET A 1 0.35 -25.16 -19.24
N ASP A 2 1.42 -25.30 -18.47
CA ASP A 2 1.36 -25.27 -17.01
C ASP A 2 1.11 -23.84 -16.54
N THR A 3 -0.15 -23.52 -16.23
CA THR A 3 -0.51 -22.34 -15.45
C THR A 3 0.03 -22.53 -14.03
N LYS A 4 1.31 -22.21 -13.83
CA LYS A 4 1.87 -21.91 -12.51
C LYS A 4 1.07 -20.73 -11.95
N GLN A 5 0.02 -21.04 -11.20
CA GLN A 5 -0.62 -20.07 -10.32
C GLN A 5 0.48 -19.51 -9.42
N ARG A 6 0.83 -18.23 -9.60
CA ARG A 6 1.65 -17.53 -8.63
C ARG A 6 0.95 -17.72 -7.28
N PRO A 7 1.68 -18.12 -6.22
CA PRO A 7 1.07 -18.19 -4.89
C PRO A 7 0.43 -16.83 -4.59
N ALA A 8 -0.80 -16.85 -4.10
CA ALA A 8 -1.47 -15.64 -3.68
C ALA A 8 -0.56 -14.93 -2.66
N ALA A 9 -0.24 -13.65 -2.92
CA ALA A 9 0.59 -12.86 -2.01
C ALA A 9 -0.05 -12.85 -0.62
N SER A 10 0.75 -13.01 0.43
CA SER A 10 0.22 -12.99 1.79
C SER A 10 -0.26 -11.58 2.16
N ASP A 11 -1.16 -11.47 3.15
CA ASP A 11 -1.61 -10.16 3.65
C ASP A 11 -0.43 -9.26 4.07
N THR A 12 0.64 -9.86 4.60
CA THR A 12 1.88 -9.17 4.95
C THR A 12 2.59 -8.63 3.71
N ASP A 13 2.70 -9.42 2.64
CA ASP A 13 3.35 -9.00 1.40
C ASP A 13 2.58 -7.86 0.72
N VAL A 14 1.24 -7.94 0.74
CA VAL A 14 0.37 -6.86 0.24
C VAL A 14 0.62 -5.57 1.01
N LEU A 15 0.64 -5.65 2.35
CA LEU A 15 0.86 -4.46 3.17
C LEU A 15 2.27 -3.86 2.98
N ILE A 16 3.30 -4.68 2.91
CA ILE A 16 4.68 -4.24 2.69
C ILE A 16 4.80 -3.55 1.33
N ALA A 17 4.31 -4.18 0.26
CA ALA A 17 4.38 -3.63 -1.09
C ALA A 17 3.69 -2.26 -1.19
N SER A 18 2.53 -2.09 -0.54
CA SER A 18 1.82 -0.81 -0.50
C SER A 18 2.56 0.28 0.26
N ILE A 19 3.23 -0.07 1.38
CA ILE A 19 4.06 0.86 2.14
C ILE A 19 5.28 1.30 1.31
N GLU A 20 5.95 0.35 0.65
CA GLU A 20 7.11 0.64 -0.20
C GLU A 20 6.74 1.54 -1.39
N GLU A 21 5.58 1.31 -2.00
CA GLU A 21 5.03 2.17 -3.06
C GLU A 21 4.77 3.59 -2.55
N ALA A 22 4.09 3.72 -1.41
CA ALA A 22 3.82 5.03 -0.80
C ALA A 22 5.11 5.79 -0.46
N GLN A 23 6.10 5.10 0.12
CA GLN A 23 7.41 5.67 0.43
C GLN A 23 8.16 6.13 -0.82
N ARG A 24 8.10 5.36 -1.92
CA ARG A 24 8.70 5.76 -3.19
C ARG A 24 8.05 7.02 -3.74
N ILE A 25 6.72 7.09 -3.76
CA ILE A 25 6.00 8.29 -4.23
C ILE A 25 6.40 9.53 -3.41
N LEU A 26 6.44 9.39 -2.08
CA LEU A 26 6.89 10.45 -1.17
C LEU A 26 8.34 10.88 -1.45
N SER A 27 9.23 9.91 -1.68
CA SER A 27 10.64 10.19 -1.98
C SER A 27 10.81 10.95 -3.29
N ILE A 28 10.03 10.60 -4.31
CA ILE A 28 10.05 11.32 -5.59
C ILE A 28 9.52 12.75 -5.38
N TYR A 29 8.45 12.95 -4.59
CA TYR A 29 7.95 14.30 -4.27
C TYR A 29 8.98 15.14 -3.50
N ALA A 30 9.65 14.56 -2.51
CA ALA A 30 10.67 15.22 -1.70
C ALA A 30 11.90 15.66 -2.52
N SER A 31 12.21 14.98 -3.63
CA SER A 31 13.34 15.31 -4.50
C SER A 31 13.21 16.63 -5.30
N GLY A 32 12.07 17.34 -5.18
CA GLY A 32 11.92 18.70 -5.70
C GLY A 32 11.75 18.82 -7.22
N TYR A 33 11.49 17.71 -7.91
CA TYR A 33 11.45 17.62 -9.38
C TYR A 33 10.01 17.50 -9.93
N PRO A 34 9.59 18.36 -10.87
CA PRO A 34 9.29 19.80 -10.71
C PRO A 34 8.00 20.03 -9.88
N ARG A 35 7.59 21.28 -9.59
CA ARG A 35 6.36 21.66 -8.82
C ARG A 35 5.22 20.64 -8.99
N ARG A 36 5.07 19.73 -8.01
CA ARG A 36 4.04 18.70 -8.03
C ARG A 36 2.83 19.22 -7.28
N ASP A 37 1.67 18.98 -7.85
CA ASP A 37 0.42 19.27 -7.19
C ASP A 37 0.33 18.40 -5.92
N GLN A 38 0.20 19.06 -4.77
CA GLN A 38 0.06 18.39 -3.49
C GLN A 38 -1.23 17.55 -3.48
N ASP A 39 -2.27 17.98 -4.20
CA ASP A 39 -3.52 17.23 -4.31
C ASP A 39 -3.34 15.95 -5.13
N GLU A 40 -2.52 15.97 -6.17
CA GLU A 40 -2.17 14.78 -6.94
C GLU A 40 -1.40 13.78 -6.07
N LEU A 41 -0.43 14.23 -5.29
CA LEU A 41 0.29 13.39 -4.33
C LEU A 41 -0.67 12.72 -3.34
N LEU A 42 -1.58 13.50 -2.73
CA LEU A 42 -2.54 12.99 -1.76
C LEU A 42 -3.45 11.94 -2.40
N ARG A 43 -3.94 12.19 -3.62
CA ARG A 43 -4.77 11.21 -4.36
C ARG A 43 -4.01 9.92 -4.66
N MET A 44 -2.73 9.99 -5.02
CA MET A 44 -1.92 8.79 -5.27
C MET A 44 -1.74 7.96 -3.99
N LEU A 45 -1.49 8.62 -2.86
CA LEU A 45 -1.36 7.94 -1.56
C LEU A 45 -2.69 7.33 -1.11
N GLU A 46 -3.79 8.06 -1.25
CA GLU A 46 -5.14 7.56 -0.95
C GLU A 46 -5.48 6.35 -1.82
N PHE A 47 -5.16 6.37 -3.12
CA PHE A 47 -5.41 5.24 -4.01
C PHE A 47 -4.74 3.96 -3.53
N ILE A 48 -3.50 4.03 -3.04
CA ILE A 48 -2.74 2.89 -2.54
C ILE A 48 -3.28 2.42 -1.19
N LEU A 49 -3.47 3.36 -0.24
CA LEU A 49 -3.81 3.01 1.13
C LEU A 49 -5.28 2.61 1.30
N CYS A 50 -6.16 3.11 0.44
CA CYS A 50 -7.59 2.77 0.44
C CYS A 50 -7.94 1.63 -0.52
N GLU A 51 -6.95 1.00 -1.16
CA GLU A 51 -7.19 -0.16 -2.01
C GLU A 51 -7.85 -1.29 -1.20
N PRO A 52 -8.94 -1.93 -1.69
CA PRO A 52 -9.64 -2.97 -0.94
C PRO A 52 -8.75 -4.15 -0.50
N ALA A 53 -7.71 -4.48 -1.27
CA ALA A 53 -6.75 -5.52 -0.91
C ALA A 53 -5.93 -5.12 0.33
N VAL A 54 -5.42 -3.89 0.34
CA VAL A 54 -4.64 -3.32 1.45
C VAL A 54 -5.48 -3.20 2.71
N ASN A 55 -6.71 -2.68 2.59
CA ASN A 55 -7.60 -2.56 3.75
C ASN A 55 -7.92 -3.95 4.33
N ARG A 56 -8.24 -4.94 3.49
CA ARG A 56 -8.45 -6.33 3.96
C ARG A 56 -7.22 -6.90 4.65
N ALA A 57 -6.03 -6.73 4.06
CA ALA A 57 -4.78 -7.19 4.65
C ALA A 57 -4.55 -6.57 6.05
N VAL A 58 -4.76 -5.25 6.18
CA VAL A 58 -4.66 -4.54 7.47
C VAL A 58 -5.65 -5.09 8.49
N GLN A 59 -6.92 -5.28 8.11
CA GLN A 59 -7.93 -5.81 9.04
C GLN A 59 -7.60 -7.24 9.48
N THR A 60 -7.16 -8.10 8.55
CA THR A 60 -6.75 -9.48 8.87
C THR A 60 -5.55 -9.50 9.81
N LEU A 61 -4.54 -8.67 9.56
CA LEU A 61 -3.36 -8.58 10.40
C LEU A 61 -3.69 -8.02 11.79
N LYS A 62 -4.53 -6.97 11.88
CA LYS A 62 -5.03 -6.44 13.16
C LYS A 62 -5.76 -7.49 13.97
N ALA A 63 -6.67 -8.24 13.34
CA ALA A 63 -7.43 -9.30 13.99
C ALA A 63 -6.51 -10.42 14.52
N ARG A 64 -5.52 -10.85 13.73
CA ARG A 64 -4.51 -11.85 14.14
C ARG A 64 -3.66 -11.37 15.30
N ALA A 65 -3.26 -10.11 15.28
CA ALA A 65 -2.45 -9.50 16.32
C ALA A 65 -3.26 -9.02 17.55
N ARG A 66 -4.60 -9.18 17.54
CA ARG A 66 -5.53 -8.64 18.56
C ARG A 66 -5.36 -7.15 18.81
N LEU A 67 -4.98 -6.40 17.77
CA LEU A 67 -4.84 -4.96 17.84
C LEU A 67 -6.23 -4.34 17.67
N THR A 68 -6.84 -3.90 18.77
CA THR A 68 -7.99 -3.00 18.73
C THR A 68 -7.53 -1.63 18.25
N VAL A 69 -8.22 -1.08 17.26
CA VAL A 69 -8.01 0.32 16.84
C VAL A 69 -8.30 1.19 18.06
N VAL A 70 -7.30 1.94 18.52
CA VAL A 70 -7.45 3.01 19.52
C VAL A 70 -7.84 4.29 18.81
#